data_AF-A0A2W2DKU0-F1
#
_entry.id   AF-A0A2W2DKU0-F1
#
_cell.length_a   1.000
_cell.length_b   1.000
_cell.length_c   1.000
_cell.angle_alpha   90.00
_cell.angle_beta   90.00
_cell.angle_gamma   90.00
#
_symmetry.space_group_name_H-M   'P 1'
#
loop_
_entity.id
_entity.type
_entity.pdbx_description
1 polymer ?
#
loop_
_entity_poly.entity_id
_entity_poly.type
_entity_poly.pdbx_seq_one_letter_code
_entity_poly.pdbx_strand_id
1 'polypeptide(L)'
;MRASRAAVALAVVGLAGAASAGQAAINAELGQRAGNATLGGVVNNLGGSLVVLVGLLVLPSMRTGLVALRRSGLPWWSYLGGLG
;
A
#
# COMPACT_ATOMS: atom_id res chain seq x y z
N MET A 1 -21.47 -20.92 0.79
CA MET A 1 -21.78 -20.01 -0.34
C MET A 1 -20.47 -19.37 -0.77
N ARG A 2 -20.00 -19.55 -2.01
CA ARG A 2 -18.77 -18.87 -2.48
C ARG A 2 -19.13 -17.43 -2.84
N ALA A 3 -18.44 -16.46 -2.23
CA ALA A 3 -18.59 -15.06 -2.60
C ALA A 3 -18.23 -14.89 -4.09
N SER A 4 -19.02 -14.09 -4.81
CA SER A 4 -18.71 -13.75 -6.20
C SER A 4 -17.40 -12.94 -6.25
N ARG A 5 -16.66 -13.03 -7.37
CA ARG A 5 -15.45 -12.22 -7.58
C ARG A 5 -15.73 -10.72 -7.38
N ALA A 6 -16.91 -10.27 -7.78
CA ALA A 6 -17.37 -8.90 -7.59
C ALA A 6 -17.54 -8.55 -6.10
N ALA A 7 -18.13 -9.43 -5.29
CA ALA A 7 -18.27 -9.20 -3.85
C ALA A 7 -16.91 -9.14 -3.15
N VAL A 8 -15.96 -9.99 -3.54
CA VAL A 8 -14.59 -9.94 -3.03
C VAL A 8 -13.90 -8.64 -3.43
N ALA A 9 -14.02 -8.22 -4.69
CA ALA A 9 -13.44 -6.96 -5.17
C ALA A 9 -14.02 -5.75 -4.41
N LEU A 10 -15.35 -5.70 -4.21
CA LEU A 10 -16.00 -4.65 -3.43
C LEU A 10 -15.54 -4.63 -1.98
N ALA A 11 -15.39 -5.80 -1.34
CA ALA A 11 -14.87 -5.89 0.01
C ALA A 11 -13.43 -5.38 0.09
N VAL A 12 -12.57 -5.78 -0.85
CA VAL A 12 -11.17 -5.31 -0.91
C VAL A 12 -11.09 -3.81 -1.10
N VAL A 13 -11.86 -3.25 -2.04
CA VAL A 13 -11.89 -1.80 -2.30
C VAL A 13 -12.45 -1.04 -1.09
N GLY A 14 -13.52 -1.54 -0.46
CA GLY A 14 -14.09 -0.92 0.74
C GLY A 14 -13.11 -0.90 1.90
N LEU A 15 -12.41 -2.01 2.15
CA LEU A 15 -11.37 -2.10 3.18
C LEU A 15 -10.19 -1.18 2.87
N ALA A 16 -9.74 -1.14 1.61
CA ALA A 16 -8.66 -0.26 1.18
C ALA A 16 -9.04 1.22 1.35
N GLY A 17 -10.28 1.59 1.01
CA GLY A 17 -10.80 2.94 1.20
C GLY A 17 -10.89 3.32 2.67
N ALA A 18 -11.42 2.44 3.53
CA ALA A 18 -11.49 2.67 4.97
C ALA A 18 -10.09 2.82 5.60
N ALA A 19 -9.14 1.95 5.22
CA ALA A 19 -7.76 2.04 5.67
C ALA A 19 -7.11 3.36 5.23
N SER A 20 -7.33 3.79 3.98
CA SER A 20 -6.80 5.04 3.44
C SER A 20 -7.35 6.26 4.19
N ALA A 21 -8.65 6.27 4.48
CA ALA A 21 -9.28 7.33 5.27
C ALA A 21 -8.72 7.37 6.71
N GLY A 22 -8.53 6.20 7.33
CA GLY A 22 -7.91 6.08 8.65
C GLY A 22 -6.47 6.61 8.67
N GLN A 23 -5.65 6.24 7.69
CA GLN A 23 -4.28 6.75 7.57
C GLN A 23 -4.25 8.28 7.37
N ALA A 24 -5.16 8.83 6.58
CA ALA A 24 -5.24 10.28 6.37
C ALA A 24 -5.57 11.02 7.69
N ALA A 25 -6.52 10.52 8.47
CA ALA A 25 -6.88 11.10 9.76
C ALA A 25 -5.72 11.02 10.77
N ILE A 26 -5.05 9.86 10.87
CA ILE A 26 -3.89 9.67 11.74
C ILE A 26 -2.75 10.61 11.34
N ASN A 27 -2.44 10.71 10.04
CA ASN A 27 -1.37 11.57 9.55
C ASN A 27 -1.64 13.05 9.79
N ALA A 28 -2.90 13.49 9.66
CA ALA A 28 -3.31 14.86 9.96
C ALA A 28 -3.11 15.19 11.45
N GLU A 29 -3.57 14.29 12.34
CA GLU A 29 -3.39 14.43 13.78
C GLU A 29 -1.91 14.43 14.17
N LEU A 30 -1.12 13.50 13.61
CA LEU A 30 0.31 13.41 13.89
C LEU A 30 1.06 14.66 13.39
N GLY A 31 0.68 15.18 12.23
CA GLY A 31 1.22 16.42 11.67
C GLY A 31 0.91 17.64 12.55
N GLN A 32 -0.30 17.73 13.08
CA GLN A 32 -0.68 18.79 14.03
C GLN A 32 0.10 18.67 15.34
N ARG A 33 0.20 17.48 15.92
CA ARG A 33 0.92 17.24 17.19
C ARG A 33 2.43 17.44 17.07
N ALA A 34 3.02 17.01 15.95
CA ALA A 34 4.45 17.16 15.70
C ALA A 34 4.84 18.58 15.25
N GLY A 35 3.86 19.43 14.91
CA GLY A 35 4.10 20.75 14.31
C GLY A 35 4.81 20.69 12.95
N ASN A 36 4.93 19.49 12.36
CA ASN A 36 5.68 19.22 11.14
C ASN A 36 5.02 18.08 10.35
N ALA A 37 4.18 18.47 9.38
CA ALA A 37 3.46 17.53 8.53
C ALA A 37 4.40 16.64 7.69
N THR A 38 5.57 17.15 7.31
CA THR A 38 6.57 16.37 6.55
C THR A 38 7.12 15.22 7.40
N LEU A 39 7.44 15.47 8.67
CA LEU A 39 7.88 14.41 9.59
C LEU A 39 6.81 13.33 9.77
N GLY A 40 5.54 13.71 9.94
CA GLY A 40 4.43 12.75 10.01
C GLY A 40 4.30 11.92 8.74
N GLY A 41 4.41 12.56 7.57
CA GLY A 41 4.42 11.88 6.27
C GLY A 41 5.58 10.89 6.12
N VAL A 42 6.79 11.26 6.54
CA VAL A 42 7.96 10.38 6.51
C VAL A 42 7.77 9.17 7.42
N VAL A 43 7.29 9.36 8.66
CA VAL A 43 7.06 8.25 9.60
C VAL A 43 6.00 7.28 9.07
N ASN A 44 4.90 7.78 8.50
CA ASN A 44 3.87 6.91 7.90
C ASN A 44 4.41 6.11 6.72
N ASN A 45 5.16 6.75 5.81
CA ASN A 45 5.74 6.05 4.66
C ASN A 45 6.81 5.04 5.07
N LEU A 46 7.64 5.34 6.07
CA LEU A 46 8.60 4.39 6.64
C LEU A 46 7.90 3.20 7.29
N GLY A 47 6.86 3.44 8.08
CA GLY A 47 6.05 2.37 8.69
C GLY A 47 5.41 1.46 7.64
N GLY A 48 4.77 2.05 6.63
CA GLY A 48 4.20 1.29 5.50
C GLY A 48 5.25 0.49 4.74
N SER A 49 6.43 1.08 4.49
CA SER A 49 7.54 0.41 3.82
C SER A 49 8.06 -0.79 4.61
N LEU A 50 8.16 -0.65 5.94
CA LEU A 50 8.57 -1.75 6.82
C LEU A 50 7.56 -2.91 6.79
N VAL A 51 6.26 -2.61 6.79
CA VAL A 51 5.22 -3.64 6.66
C VAL A 51 5.35 -4.39 5.32
N VAL A 52 5.58 -3.66 4.22
CA VAL A 52 5.82 -4.27 2.91
C VAL A 52 7.10 -5.12 2.90
N LEU A 53 8.18 -4.63 3.52
CA LEU A 53 9.44 -5.39 3.64
C LEU A 53 9.24 -6.67 4.44
N VAL A 54 8.53 -6.63 5.57
CA VAL A 54 8.19 -7.82 6.34
C VAL A 54 7.36 -8.79 5.49
N GLY A 55 6.36 -8.29 4.75
CA GLY A 55 5.62 -9.10 3.79
C GLY A 55 6.52 -9.77 2.76
N LEU A 56 7.44 -9.05 2.15
CA LEU A 56 8.42 -9.58 1.20
C LEU A 56 9.35 -10.64 1.83
N LEU A 57 9.73 -10.45 3.09
CA LEU A 57 10.57 -11.40 3.83
C LEU A 57 9.79 -12.66 4.23
N VAL A 58 8.50 -12.58 4.54
CA VAL A 58 7.73 -13.72 5.05
C VAL A 58 6.98 -14.46 3.95
N LEU A 59 6.56 -13.79 2.88
CA LEU A 59 5.69 -14.34 1.84
C LEU A 59 6.50 -14.67 0.56
N PRO A 60 6.70 -15.97 0.24
CA PRO A 60 7.38 -16.38 -0.99
C PRO A 60 6.71 -15.85 -2.26
N SER A 61 5.38 -15.72 -2.26
CA SER A 61 4.60 -15.19 -3.39
C SER A 61 4.99 -13.75 -3.75
N MET A 62 5.27 -12.90 -2.75
CA MET A 62 5.73 -11.52 -2.99
C MET A 62 7.11 -11.49 -3.62
N ARG A 63 8.01 -12.39 -3.21
CA ARG A 63 9.36 -12.52 -3.79
C ARG A 63 9.28 -12.97 -5.25
N THR A 64 8.50 -14.01 -5.54
CA THR A 64 8.30 -14.51 -6.90
C THR A 64 7.65 -13.45 -7.79
N GLY A 65 6.65 -12.74 -7.25
CA GLY A 65 6.01 -11.61 -7.93
C GLY A 65 6.98 -10.48 -8.25
N LEU A 66 7.86 -10.11 -7.32
CA LEU A 66 8.89 -9.08 -7.54
C LEU A 66 9.90 -9.50 -8.61
N VAL A 67 10.33 -10.76 -8.62
CA VAL A 67 11.22 -11.29 -9.67
C VAL A 67 10.52 -11.26 -11.04
N ALA A 68 9.25 -11.65 -11.10
CA ALA A 68 8.47 -11.59 -12.34
C ALA A 68 8.30 -10.14 -12.82
N LEU A 69 8.00 -9.21 -11.91
CA LEU A 69 7.85 -7.78 -12.18
C LEU A 69 9.16 -7.11 -12.65
N ARG A 70 10.31 -7.56 -12.13
CA ARG A 70 11.62 -7.12 -12.60
C ARG A 70 11.93 -7.63 -14.00
N ARG A 71 11.46 -8.84 -14.34
CA ARG A 71 11.68 -9.47 -15.64
C ARG A 71 10.70 -9.03 -16.72
N SER A 72 9.56 -8.43 -16.33
CA SER A 72 8.52 -8.04 -17.29
C SER A 72 8.91 -6.85 -18.17
N GLY A 73 9.97 -6.11 -17.83
CA GLY A 73 10.46 -4.99 -18.65
C GLY A 73 9.39 -3.93 -18.89
N LEU A 74 8.48 -3.73 -17.93
CA LEU A 74 7.39 -2.79 -18.09
C LEU A 74 7.93 -1.36 -18.20
N PRO A 75 7.21 -0.47 -18.91
CA PRO A 75 7.53 0.95 -18.91
C PRO A 75 7.63 1.48 -17.49
N TRP A 76 8.57 2.41 -17.26
CA TRP A 76 8.88 2.88 -15.91
C TRP A 76 7.66 3.45 -15.17
N TRP A 77 6.71 4.06 -15.89
CA TRP A 77 5.49 4.63 -15.34
C TRP A 77 4.52 3.57 -14.80
N SER A 78 4.58 2.33 -15.29
CA SER A 78 3.75 1.23 -14.76
C SER A 78 4.13 0.86 -13.32
N TYR A 79 5.38 1.12 -12.91
CA TYR A 79 5.82 0.90 -11.53
C TYR A 79 5.29 1.94 -10.54
N LEU A 80 4.72 3.05 -11.02
CA LEU A 80 4.10 4.09 -10.19
C LEU A 80 2.62 3.82 -9.87
N GLY A 81 2.14 2.59 -10.09
CA GLY A 81 0.74 2.21 -9.88
C GLY A 81 -0.13 2.31 -11.13
N GLY A 82 0.48 2.52 -12.30
CA GLY A 82 -0.23 2.67 -13.57
C GLY A 82 -0.97 4.01 -13.66
N LEU A 83 -0.37 4.98 -14.35
CA LEU A 83 -1.17 6.06 -14.92
C LEU A 83 -1.92 5.47 -16.12
N GLY A 84 -3.13 4.98 -15.88
CA GLY A 84 -4.01 4.36 -16.86
C GLY A 84 -5.43 4.25 -16.34
#